data_AF-A0A101FKE3-F1
#
_entry.id   AF-A0A101FKE3-F1
#
_cell.length_a   1.000
_cell.length_b   1.000
_cell.length_c   1.000
_cell.angle_alpha   90.00
_cell.angle_beta   90.00
_cell.angle_gamma   90.00
#
_symmetry.space_group_name_H-M   'P 1'
#
loop_
_entity.id
_entity.type
_entity.pdbx_description
1 polymer ?
#
loop_
_entity_poly.entity_id
_entity_poly.type
_entity_poly.pdbx_seq_one_letter_code
_entity_poly.pdbx_strand_id
1 'polypeptide(L)'
;MKKNIKKFLVLILFFCLILFGKQGLAEDINSLSEISAITAVTLDATTGKVLFAKNPNLKIPPASTVKLVTAMVVLDKLSLNKKVTISKTAAETPSVAPLLKEGEVYTVKDLLYLMLMKSSNQAAVALAEEVAGSEENFTFYMNRKAKELGLKNSHFTSASGLPAPGQYTTAYELSLILYHALKYPLIKEIIHTPTKIIASENGRVLVLKNTNNLLEDPEVKNYVLGGKTGFTRASKHCLVTASQVNNHLIITSVLGAPSRESLWRDSKELIKFSRLVLENKAEPLYLTTVVTSQIPMHHVSKGKIFKAKSVAKSSKKSNKFAKKTTKNRKNKKLALKKQKPSKLKTKMAKTKKKNTKITVKDSNTQKKRS
;
A
#
# COMPACT_ATOMS: atom_id res chain seq x y z
N MET A 1 56.09 33.81 -35.97
CA MET A 1 55.05 32.79 -36.31
C MET A 1 54.75 31.80 -35.19
N LYS A 2 55.71 31.04 -34.64
CA LYS A 2 55.44 29.95 -33.66
C LYS A 2 54.68 30.38 -32.38
N LYS A 3 54.84 31.62 -31.92
CA LYS A 3 54.16 32.15 -30.71
C LYS A 3 52.66 32.44 -30.93
N ASN A 4 52.26 32.77 -32.16
CA ASN A 4 50.86 33.07 -32.50
C ASN A 4 50.06 31.78 -32.75
N ILE A 5 50.70 30.72 -33.27
CA ILE A 5 50.10 29.39 -33.45
C ILE A 5 49.73 28.76 -32.11
N LYS A 6 50.59 28.88 -31.09
CA LYS A 6 50.28 28.37 -29.74
C LYS A 6 49.07 29.08 -29.10
N LYS A 7 48.95 30.40 -29.27
CA LYS A 7 47.80 31.17 -28.77
C LYS A 7 46.50 30.77 -29.49
N PHE A 8 46.56 30.54 -30.80
CA PHE A 8 45.42 30.09 -31.59
C PHE A 8 44.95 28.68 -31.20
N LEU A 9 45.88 27.75 -30.96
CA LEU A 9 45.56 26.39 -30.51
C LEU A 9 44.92 26.37 -29.10
N VAL A 10 45.37 27.22 -28.18
CA VAL A 10 44.75 27.35 -26.84
C VAL A 10 43.32 27.90 -26.95
N LEU A 11 43.09 28.85 -27.86
CA LEU A 11 41.76 29.41 -28.10
C LEU A 11 40.79 28.36 -28.68
N ILE A 12 41.26 27.53 -29.61
CA ILE A 12 40.49 26.40 -30.16
C ILE A 12 40.18 25.38 -29.08
N LEU A 13 41.16 25.03 -28.24
CA LEU A 13 40.95 24.06 -27.16
C LEU A 13 39.91 24.57 -26.15
N PHE A 14 39.95 25.85 -25.81
CA PHE A 14 38.98 26.51 -24.93
C PHE A 14 37.58 26.57 -25.56
N PHE A 15 37.49 26.84 -26.86
CA PHE A 15 36.23 26.84 -27.60
C PHE A 15 35.62 25.43 -27.72
N CYS A 16 36.43 24.40 -27.95
CA CYS A 16 36.00 23.01 -27.91
C CYS A 16 35.51 22.61 -26.51
N LEU A 17 36.21 22.99 -25.44
CA LEU A 17 35.76 22.72 -24.05
C LEU A 17 34.39 23.35 -23.73
N ILE A 18 34.10 24.54 -24.26
CA ILE A 18 32.79 25.19 -24.11
C ILE A 18 31.70 24.47 -24.92
N LEU A 19 32.01 23.99 -26.12
CA LEU A 19 31.07 23.28 -26.99
C LEU A 19 30.74 21.87 -26.47
N PHE A 20 31.72 21.14 -25.93
CA PHE A 20 31.50 19.80 -25.37
C PHE A 20 30.85 19.84 -23.96
N GLY A 21 31.05 20.91 -23.19
CA GLY A 21 30.46 21.03 -21.84
C GLY A 21 28.93 21.17 -21.80
N LYS A 22 28.29 21.56 -22.91
CA LYS A 22 26.83 21.79 -22.97
C LYS A 22 25.99 20.60 -23.44
N GLN A 23 26.59 19.59 -24.08
CA GLN A 23 25.82 18.50 -24.69
C GLN A 23 25.20 17.54 -23.65
N GLY A 24 25.90 17.25 -22.55
CA GLY A 24 25.39 16.30 -21.54
C GLY A 24 24.15 16.76 -20.77
N LEU A 25 24.02 18.06 -20.49
CA LEU A 25 22.87 18.62 -19.76
C LEU A 25 21.59 18.69 -20.62
N ALA A 26 21.73 18.88 -21.92
CA ALA A 26 20.58 18.99 -22.84
C ALA A 26 19.93 17.62 -23.11
N GLU A 27 20.72 16.55 -23.21
CA GLU A 27 20.20 15.19 -23.37
C GLU A 27 19.43 14.73 -22.13
N ASP A 28 19.96 14.99 -20.92
CA ASP A 28 19.32 14.63 -19.66
C ASP A 28 17.93 15.31 -19.51
N ILE A 29 17.79 16.57 -19.90
CA ILE A 29 16.50 17.29 -19.83
C ILE A 29 15.50 16.76 -20.87
N ASN A 30 15.94 16.44 -22.08
CA ASN A 30 15.07 15.87 -23.12
C ASN A 30 14.49 14.51 -22.68
N SER A 31 15.30 13.66 -22.03
CA SER A 31 14.82 12.36 -21.51
C SER A 31 13.67 12.48 -20.51
N LEU A 32 13.62 13.57 -19.73
CA LEU A 32 12.57 13.82 -18.73
C LEU A 32 11.25 14.29 -19.34
N SER A 33 11.28 14.85 -20.55
CA SER A 33 10.06 15.09 -21.33
C SER A 33 9.42 13.78 -21.81
N GLU A 34 10.17 12.67 -21.78
CA GLU A 34 9.76 11.33 -22.19
C GLU A 34 9.32 10.42 -21.02
N ILE A 35 9.10 10.95 -19.81
CA ILE A 35 8.52 10.17 -18.71
C ILE A 35 7.21 9.56 -19.20
N SER A 36 7.20 8.25 -19.35
CA SER A 36 6.15 7.51 -20.04
C SER A 36 4.87 7.37 -19.22
N ALA A 37 5.00 7.46 -17.90
CA ALA A 37 3.89 7.41 -16.96
C ALA A 37 2.85 8.50 -17.22
N ILE A 38 1.59 8.17 -16.95
CA ILE A 38 0.46 9.10 -17.09
C ILE A 38 0.60 10.26 -16.09
N THR A 39 1.03 9.96 -14.87
CA THR A 39 1.26 10.95 -13.82
C THR A 39 2.46 10.56 -12.96
N ALA A 40 3.26 11.55 -12.58
CA ALA A 40 4.42 11.36 -11.72
C ALA A 40 4.72 12.60 -10.88
N VAL A 41 5.38 12.41 -9.75
CA VAL A 41 5.92 13.49 -8.93
C VAL A 41 7.21 13.04 -8.24
N THR A 42 8.16 13.95 -8.12
CA THR A 42 9.34 13.80 -7.26
C THR A 42 9.36 14.96 -6.27
N LEU A 43 9.27 14.64 -4.99
CA LEU A 43 9.21 15.57 -3.87
C LEU A 43 10.48 15.45 -3.03
N ASP A 44 11.07 16.57 -2.66
CA ASP A 44 11.93 16.64 -1.49
C ASP A 44 11.05 16.74 -0.24
N ALA A 45 10.87 15.61 0.45
CA ALA A 45 10.04 15.52 1.64
C ALA A 45 10.70 16.15 2.89
N THR A 46 11.98 16.51 2.83
CA THR A 46 12.65 17.28 3.88
C THR A 46 12.18 18.74 3.86
N THR A 47 12.03 19.32 2.68
CA THR A 47 11.68 20.75 2.50
C THR A 47 10.24 20.99 2.06
N GLY A 48 9.57 19.97 1.54
CA GLY A 48 8.26 20.07 0.90
C GLY A 48 8.31 20.54 -0.56
N LYS A 49 9.51 20.76 -1.13
CA LYS A 49 9.67 21.25 -2.51
C LYS A 49 9.37 20.15 -3.52
N VAL A 50 8.57 20.47 -4.53
CA VAL A 50 8.40 19.61 -5.72
C VAL A 50 9.58 19.86 -6.66
N LEU A 51 10.26 18.79 -7.05
CA LEU A 51 11.41 18.80 -7.94
C LEU A 51 11.01 18.43 -9.37
N PHE A 52 10.07 17.50 -9.52
CA PHE A 52 9.46 17.15 -10.80
C PHE A 52 7.96 16.90 -10.60
N ALA A 53 7.14 17.30 -11.58
CA ALA A 53 5.73 16.95 -11.61
C ALA A 53 5.24 16.74 -13.05
N LYS A 54 4.50 15.66 -13.29
CA LYS A 54 3.71 15.44 -14.50
C LYS A 54 2.27 15.12 -14.10
N ASN A 55 1.32 16.01 -14.37
CA ASN A 55 -0.08 15.89 -13.96
C ASN A 55 -0.25 15.40 -12.50
N PRO A 56 0.41 16.02 -11.50
CA PRO A 56 0.62 15.41 -10.18
C PRO A 56 -0.68 15.18 -9.39
N ASN A 57 -1.76 15.90 -9.75
CA ASN A 57 -3.08 15.83 -9.14
C ASN A 57 -4.10 15.00 -9.94
N LEU A 58 -3.67 14.33 -11.01
CA LEU A 58 -4.54 13.47 -11.79
C LEU A 58 -5.01 12.27 -10.94
N LYS A 59 -6.32 12.10 -10.85
CA LYS A 59 -6.94 10.99 -10.12
C LYS A 59 -6.90 9.73 -10.95
N ILE A 60 -6.19 8.71 -10.47
CA ILE A 60 -6.18 7.37 -11.06
C ILE A 60 -6.22 6.29 -9.98
N PRO A 61 -6.64 5.05 -10.32
CA PRO A 61 -6.70 3.99 -9.33
C PRO A 61 -5.28 3.63 -8.83
N PRO A 62 -5.05 3.49 -7.50
CA PRO A 62 -3.73 3.32 -6.90
C PRO A 62 -3.08 1.94 -7.16
N ALA A 63 -3.87 0.96 -7.61
CA ALA A 63 -3.50 -0.45 -7.52
C ALA A 63 -2.99 -0.81 -6.11
N SER A 64 -2.05 -1.75 -6.00
CA SER A 64 -1.53 -2.22 -4.70
C SER A 64 -0.70 -1.20 -3.91
N THR A 65 -0.46 0.02 -4.41
CA THR A 65 0.23 1.05 -3.63
C THR A 65 -0.59 1.49 -2.40
N VAL A 66 -1.91 1.32 -2.46
CA VAL A 66 -2.83 1.56 -1.32
C VAL A 66 -2.51 0.72 -0.09
N LYS A 67 -1.81 -0.41 -0.23
CA LYS A 67 -1.43 -1.27 0.89
C LYS A 67 -0.55 -0.58 1.92
N LEU A 68 0.07 0.56 1.59
CA LEU A 68 0.72 1.43 2.57
C LEU A 68 -0.29 1.99 3.58
N VAL A 69 -1.47 2.42 3.12
CA VAL A 69 -2.57 2.87 4.00
C VAL A 69 -3.11 1.70 4.83
N THR A 70 -3.32 0.54 4.21
CA THR A 70 -3.71 -0.68 4.91
C THR A 70 -2.73 -1.03 6.03
N ALA A 71 -1.43 -0.98 5.76
CA ALA A 71 -0.39 -1.26 6.75
C ALA A 71 -0.42 -0.26 7.92
N MET A 72 -0.56 1.04 7.63
CA MET A 72 -0.68 2.07 8.68
C MET A 72 -1.90 1.82 9.58
N VAL A 73 -3.07 1.55 8.99
CA VAL A 73 -4.30 1.26 9.74
C VAL A 73 -4.15 0.00 10.60
N VAL A 74 -3.54 -1.07 10.06
CA VAL A 74 -3.28 -2.31 10.80
C VAL A 74 -2.38 -2.06 12.00
N LEU A 75 -1.30 -1.29 11.82
CA LEU A 75 -0.35 -0.98 12.89
C LEU A 75 -0.94 -0.07 13.97
N ASP A 76 -1.93 0.76 13.63
CA ASP A 76 -2.67 1.56 14.62
C ASP A 76 -3.64 0.74 15.48
N LYS A 77 -3.94 -0.51 15.08
CA LYS A 77 -5.05 -1.28 15.64
C LYS A 77 -4.67 -2.64 16.21
N LEU A 78 -3.65 -3.30 15.67
CA LEU A 78 -3.29 -4.67 16.04
C LEU A 78 -1.87 -4.74 16.60
N SER A 79 -1.66 -5.65 17.56
CA SER A 79 -0.32 -6.01 18.00
C SER A 79 0.37 -6.92 16.98
N LEU A 80 1.67 -6.75 16.81
CA LEU A 80 2.46 -7.47 15.80
C LEU A 80 2.47 -8.99 15.99
N ASN A 81 2.38 -9.45 17.24
CA ASN A 81 2.40 -10.85 17.61
C ASN A 81 1.00 -11.50 17.57
N LYS A 82 -0.06 -10.73 17.35
CA LYS A 82 -1.41 -11.28 17.23
C LYS A 82 -1.46 -12.28 16.08
N LYS A 83 -2.08 -13.42 16.33
CA LYS A 83 -2.28 -14.48 15.36
C LYS A 83 -3.54 -14.21 14.55
N VAL A 84 -3.44 -14.40 13.25
CA VAL A 84 -4.51 -14.21 12.28
C VAL A 84 -4.69 -15.52 11.54
N THR A 85 -5.88 -16.10 11.65
CA THR A 85 -6.28 -17.27 10.88
C THR A 85 -6.79 -16.82 9.53
N ILE A 86 -6.23 -17.38 8.46
CA ILE A 86 -6.66 -17.05 7.10
C ILE A 86 -8.07 -17.61 6.87
N SER A 87 -9.02 -16.71 6.66
CA SER A 87 -10.40 -17.05 6.34
C SER A 87 -10.51 -17.63 4.92
N LYS A 88 -11.64 -18.29 4.64
CA LYS A 88 -11.98 -18.71 3.28
C LYS A 88 -12.00 -17.53 2.30
N THR A 89 -12.61 -16.42 2.69
CA THR A 89 -12.69 -15.18 1.89
C THR A 89 -11.30 -14.65 1.54
N ALA A 90 -10.41 -14.57 2.55
CA ALA A 90 -9.04 -14.15 2.34
C ALA A 90 -8.30 -15.11 1.41
N ALA A 91 -8.45 -16.43 1.59
CA ALA A 91 -7.81 -17.44 0.73
C ALA A 91 -8.34 -17.42 -0.72
N GLU A 92 -9.63 -17.13 -0.95
CA GLU A 92 -10.23 -17.07 -2.29
C GLU A 92 -9.99 -15.73 -3.00
N THR A 93 -9.46 -14.73 -2.29
CA THR A 93 -9.16 -13.41 -2.88
C THR A 93 -8.10 -13.54 -3.98
N PRO A 94 -8.35 -13.04 -5.21
CA PRO A 94 -7.39 -13.09 -6.31
C PRO A 94 -6.07 -12.43 -5.92
N SER A 95 -4.95 -13.15 -6.02
CA SER A 95 -3.64 -12.69 -5.56
C SER A 95 -2.50 -13.30 -6.36
N VAL A 96 -1.32 -12.71 -6.20
CA VAL A 96 -0.06 -13.25 -6.70
C VAL A 96 0.56 -14.20 -5.67
N ALA A 97 1.36 -15.16 -6.14
CA ALA A 97 2.07 -16.10 -5.29
C ALA A 97 3.12 -15.40 -4.38
N PRO A 98 3.41 -15.96 -3.19
CA PRO A 98 2.83 -17.18 -2.63
C PRO A 98 1.39 -17.00 -2.15
N LEU A 99 0.53 -18.01 -2.41
CA LEU A 99 -0.87 -18.01 -2.00
C LEU A 99 -1.03 -18.59 -0.58
N LEU A 100 -1.72 -17.85 0.27
CA LEU A 100 -2.20 -18.29 1.57
C LEU A 100 -3.35 -19.30 1.39
N LYS A 101 -3.44 -20.26 2.32
CA LYS A 101 -4.52 -21.24 2.35
C LYS A 101 -5.42 -20.99 3.55
N GLU A 102 -6.71 -21.29 3.39
CA GLU A 102 -7.67 -21.25 4.49
C GLU A 102 -7.17 -22.08 5.69
N GLY A 103 -7.35 -21.56 6.89
CA GLY A 103 -6.95 -22.20 8.15
C GLY A 103 -5.47 -22.07 8.50
N GLU A 104 -4.62 -21.55 7.61
CA GLU A 104 -3.24 -21.20 7.98
C GLU A 104 -3.26 -20.06 9.00
N VAL A 105 -2.27 -20.06 9.90
CA VAL A 105 -2.15 -19.04 10.96
C VAL A 105 -0.80 -18.36 10.85
N TYR A 106 -0.80 -17.03 10.77
CA TYR A 106 0.39 -16.18 10.72
C TYR A 106 0.29 -15.06 11.74
N THR A 107 1.42 -14.47 12.12
CA THR A 107 1.38 -13.23 12.90
C THR A 107 0.98 -12.04 12.02
N VAL A 108 0.44 -10.98 12.63
CA VAL A 108 0.24 -9.69 11.94
C VAL A 108 1.53 -9.22 11.28
N LYS A 109 2.68 -9.36 11.95
CA LYS A 109 3.99 -9.02 11.38
C LYS A 109 4.28 -9.78 10.09
N ASP A 110 4.10 -11.10 10.07
CA ASP A 110 4.34 -11.93 8.88
C ASP A 110 3.42 -11.54 7.72
N LEU A 111 2.13 -11.29 8.01
CA LEU A 111 1.18 -10.85 7.00
C LEU A 111 1.51 -9.45 6.45
N LEU A 112 2.04 -8.54 7.27
CA LEU A 112 2.54 -7.24 6.81
C LEU A 112 3.74 -7.39 5.87
N TYR A 113 4.70 -8.28 6.16
CA TYR A 113 5.80 -8.58 5.22
C TYR A 113 5.26 -9.15 3.90
N LEU A 114 4.38 -10.16 3.97
CA LEU A 114 3.81 -10.76 2.77
C LEU A 114 3.00 -9.74 1.94
N MET A 115 2.22 -8.88 2.60
CA MET A 115 1.42 -7.85 1.97
C MET A 115 2.29 -6.79 1.28
N LEU A 116 3.33 -6.27 1.93
CA LEU A 116 4.11 -5.16 1.36
C LEU A 116 5.21 -5.65 0.40
N MET A 117 5.88 -6.77 0.68
CA MET A 117 6.95 -7.29 -0.19
C MET A 117 6.39 -7.98 -1.43
N LYS A 118 5.42 -8.89 -1.26
CA LYS A 118 4.81 -9.68 -2.36
C LYS A 118 3.52 -9.09 -2.88
N SER A 119 3.04 -7.99 -2.31
CA SER A 119 1.79 -7.36 -2.75
C SER A 119 0.57 -8.27 -2.56
N SER A 120 0.62 -9.22 -1.62
CA SER A 120 -0.45 -10.21 -1.43
C SER A 120 -1.78 -9.55 -1.10
N ASN A 121 -2.81 -9.85 -1.90
CA ASN A 121 -4.18 -9.37 -1.67
C ASN A 121 -4.84 -10.17 -0.55
N GLN A 122 -4.54 -11.47 -0.45
CA GLN A 122 -5.08 -12.35 0.59
C GLN A 122 -4.63 -11.89 1.98
N ALA A 123 -3.35 -11.49 2.13
CA ALA A 123 -2.84 -10.92 3.38
C ALA A 123 -3.53 -9.59 3.73
N ALA A 124 -3.80 -8.74 2.73
CA ALA A 124 -4.51 -7.49 2.94
C ALA A 124 -5.96 -7.71 3.42
N VAL A 125 -6.67 -8.66 2.81
CA VAL A 125 -8.05 -9.01 3.21
C VAL A 125 -8.07 -9.64 4.60
N ALA A 126 -7.18 -10.60 4.90
CA ALA A 126 -7.10 -11.21 6.22
C ALA A 126 -6.83 -10.18 7.33
N LEU A 127 -5.89 -9.24 7.09
CA LEU A 127 -5.62 -8.15 8.04
C LEU A 127 -6.79 -7.19 8.18
N ALA A 128 -7.52 -6.91 7.09
CA ALA A 128 -8.69 -6.05 7.11
C ALA A 128 -9.85 -6.67 7.92
N GLU A 129 -10.12 -7.96 7.71
CA GLU A 129 -11.07 -8.74 8.49
C GLU A 129 -10.71 -8.76 9.98
N GLU A 130 -9.43 -8.94 10.32
CA GLU A 130 -8.98 -8.94 11.71
C GLU A 130 -9.17 -7.58 12.41
N VAL A 131 -9.03 -6.46 11.67
CA VAL A 131 -9.22 -5.11 12.22
C VAL A 131 -10.70 -4.74 12.35
N ALA A 132 -11.52 -5.08 11.37
CA ALA A 132 -12.84 -4.48 11.20
C ALA A 132 -14.00 -5.48 10.98
N GLY A 133 -13.72 -6.78 11.03
CA GLY A 133 -14.66 -7.86 10.76
C GLY A 133 -14.97 -8.09 9.28
N SER A 134 -14.74 -7.10 8.41
CA SER A 134 -14.88 -7.20 6.95
C SER A 134 -14.03 -6.16 6.23
N GLU A 135 -13.71 -6.42 4.96
CA GLU A 135 -13.01 -5.43 4.12
C GLU A 135 -13.83 -4.15 3.94
N GLU A 136 -15.16 -4.26 3.80
CA GLU A 136 -16.06 -3.11 3.69
C GLU A 136 -15.92 -2.17 4.89
N ASN A 137 -16.01 -2.70 6.11
CA ASN A 137 -15.83 -1.90 7.33
C ASN A 137 -14.40 -1.37 7.45
N PHE A 138 -13.41 -2.10 6.95
CA PHE A 138 -12.02 -1.67 6.97
C PHE A 138 -11.79 -0.41 6.13
N THR A 139 -12.50 -0.25 5.00
CA THR A 139 -12.38 0.95 4.14
C THR A 139 -12.78 2.24 4.87
N PHE A 140 -13.66 2.17 5.87
CA PHE A 140 -13.96 3.31 6.73
C PHE A 140 -12.70 3.80 7.46
N TYR A 141 -11.91 2.90 8.03
CA TYR A 141 -10.65 3.24 8.69
C TYR A 141 -9.60 3.74 7.70
N MET A 142 -9.55 3.19 6.49
CA MET A 142 -8.64 3.67 5.43
C MET A 142 -8.96 5.11 5.02
N ASN A 143 -10.23 5.43 4.80
CA ASN A 143 -10.64 6.79 4.42
C ASN A 143 -10.55 7.78 5.59
N ARG A 144 -10.78 7.30 6.82
CA ARG A 144 -10.48 8.09 8.02
C ARG A 144 -8.98 8.41 8.11
N LYS A 145 -8.10 7.42 7.87
CA LYS A 145 -6.66 7.64 7.81
C LYS A 145 -6.31 8.64 6.70
N ALA A 146 -6.89 8.51 5.51
CA ALA A 146 -6.68 9.47 4.42
C ALA A 146 -7.02 10.91 4.85
N LYS A 147 -8.14 11.10 5.56
CA LYS A 147 -8.53 12.40 6.11
C LYS A 147 -7.56 12.90 7.19
N GLU A 148 -7.10 12.04 8.09
CA GLU A 148 -6.10 12.35 9.12
C GLU A 148 -4.76 12.80 8.49
N LEU A 149 -4.41 12.23 7.34
CA LEU A 149 -3.23 12.59 6.55
C LEU A 149 -3.43 13.82 5.65
N GLY A 150 -4.63 14.43 5.65
CA GLY A 150 -4.94 15.61 4.83
C GLY A 150 -5.14 15.33 3.34
N LEU A 151 -5.38 14.06 2.95
CA LEU A 151 -5.54 13.64 1.55
C LEU A 151 -6.97 13.98 1.08
N LYS A 152 -7.08 14.94 0.16
CA LYS A 152 -8.36 15.44 -0.38
C LYS A 152 -8.75 14.78 -1.70
N ASN A 153 -7.77 14.19 -2.39
CA ASN A 153 -7.90 13.58 -3.71
C ASN A 153 -7.63 12.06 -3.68
N SER A 154 -7.91 11.43 -2.55
CA SER A 154 -7.77 9.99 -2.35
C SER A 154 -9.02 9.39 -1.73
N HIS A 155 -9.48 8.28 -2.29
CA HIS A 155 -10.59 7.48 -1.76
C HIS A 155 -10.30 6.00 -1.96
N PHE A 156 -10.51 5.21 -0.91
CA PHE A 156 -10.18 3.80 -0.89
C PHE A 156 -11.40 2.94 -0.65
N THR A 157 -11.58 1.91 -1.47
CA THR A 157 -12.73 0.99 -1.40
C THR A 157 -12.31 -0.47 -1.29
N SER A 158 -11.01 -0.74 -1.18
CA SER A 158 -10.44 -2.06 -0.92
C SER A 158 -9.15 -1.94 -0.13
N ALA A 159 -8.84 -2.91 0.72
CA ALA A 159 -7.59 -2.99 1.47
C ALA A 159 -6.40 -3.39 0.56
N SER A 160 -6.69 -4.05 -0.55
CA SER A 160 -5.68 -4.62 -1.44
C SER A 160 -5.34 -3.72 -2.63
N GLY A 161 -6.24 -2.82 -3.04
CA GLY A 161 -6.11 -2.04 -4.27
C GLY A 161 -6.57 -2.79 -5.52
N LEU A 162 -7.30 -3.91 -5.34
CA LEU A 162 -8.05 -4.52 -6.44
C LEU A 162 -9.02 -3.51 -7.05
N PRO A 163 -9.33 -3.61 -8.36
CA PRO A 163 -10.24 -2.69 -9.02
C PRO A 163 -11.62 -2.68 -8.36
N ALA A 164 -12.05 -1.51 -7.92
CA ALA A 164 -13.36 -1.27 -7.35
C ALA A 164 -13.81 0.15 -7.73
N PRO A 165 -15.13 0.38 -7.99
CA PRO A 165 -15.63 1.70 -8.32
C PRO A 165 -15.31 2.74 -7.24
N GLY A 166 -14.95 3.95 -7.64
CA GLY A 166 -14.68 5.06 -6.72
C GLY A 166 -13.29 5.06 -6.08
N GLN A 167 -12.44 4.06 -6.31
CA GLN A 167 -11.09 4.03 -5.76
C GLN A 167 -10.09 4.87 -6.59
N TYR A 168 -9.46 5.85 -5.98
CA TYR A 168 -8.47 6.70 -6.65
C TYR A 168 -7.49 7.33 -5.66
N THR A 169 -6.35 7.79 -6.19
CA THR A 169 -5.39 8.68 -5.55
C THR A 169 -4.73 9.56 -6.62
N THR A 170 -3.74 10.36 -6.24
CA THR A 170 -2.89 11.12 -7.16
C THR A 170 -1.42 10.80 -6.92
N ALA A 171 -0.53 11.11 -7.88
CA ALA A 171 0.91 10.93 -7.66
C ALA A 171 1.41 11.75 -6.46
N TYR A 172 0.89 12.97 -6.30
CA TYR A 172 1.17 13.85 -5.16
C TYR A 172 0.70 13.26 -3.84
N GLU A 173 -0.55 12.83 -3.73
CA GLU A 173 -1.03 12.28 -2.45
C GLU A 173 -0.42 10.92 -2.13
N LEU A 174 -0.03 10.15 -3.15
CA LEU A 174 0.71 8.91 -2.92
C LEU A 174 2.12 9.17 -2.35
N SER A 175 2.78 10.28 -2.71
CA SER A 175 4.06 10.63 -2.10
C SER A 175 3.90 11.00 -0.63
N LEU A 176 2.81 11.70 -0.27
CA LEU A 176 2.43 11.96 1.12
C LEU A 176 2.11 10.68 1.88
N ILE A 177 1.38 9.73 1.26
CA ILE A 177 1.11 8.42 1.86
C ILE A 177 2.43 7.71 2.23
N LEU A 178 3.40 7.66 1.31
CA LEU A 178 4.68 7.03 1.61
C LEU A 178 5.44 7.81 2.69
N TYR A 179 5.46 9.15 2.63
CA TYR A 179 6.08 9.99 3.66
C TYR A 179 5.56 9.66 5.07
N HIS A 180 4.24 9.55 5.22
CA HIS A 180 3.64 9.19 6.49
C HIS A 180 3.88 7.72 6.86
N ALA A 181 3.85 6.81 5.89
CA ALA A 181 4.13 5.40 6.13
C ALA A 181 5.56 5.16 6.64
N LEU A 182 6.54 5.97 6.21
CA LEU A 182 7.92 5.92 6.71
C LEU A 182 8.06 6.26 8.20
N LYS A 183 7.06 6.89 8.82
CA LYS A 183 7.02 7.15 10.26
C LYS A 183 6.74 5.88 11.09
N TYR A 184 6.31 4.80 10.44
CA TYR A 184 6.15 3.49 11.07
C TYR A 184 7.43 2.68 10.87
N PRO A 185 8.23 2.42 11.93
CA PRO A 185 9.53 1.75 11.79
C PRO A 185 9.44 0.40 11.07
N LEU A 186 8.39 -0.38 11.35
CA LEU A 186 8.18 -1.67 10.69
C LEU A 186 7.83 -1.53 9.19
N ILE A 187 7.06 -0.52 8.77
CA ILE A 187 6.81 -0.31 7.34
C ILE A 187 8.14 0.00 6.64
N LYS A 188 8.93 0.92 7.20
CA LYS A 188 10.26 1.28 6.68
C LYS A 188 11.16 0.05 6.56
N GLU A 189 11.21 -0.80 7.59
CA GLU A 189 11.95 -2.06 7.57
C GLU A 189 11.48 -2.99 6.44
N ILE A 190 10.16 -3.24 6.35
CA ILE A 190 9.60 -4.18 5.38
C ILE A 190 9.86 -3.72 3.93
N ILE A 191 9.61 -2.46 3.61
CA ILE A 191 9.75 -1.96 2.24
C ILE A 191 11.21 -1.86 1.80
N HIS A 192 12.16 -1.80 2.75
CA HIS A 192 13.60 -1.84 2.50
C HIS A 192 14.15 -3.27 2.40
N THR A 193 13.46 -4.26 2.99
CA THR A 193 13.91 -5.64 3.04
C THR A 193 13.88 -6.27 1.63
N PRO A 194 15.00 -6.76 1.07
CA PRO A 194 15.01 -7.41 -0.25
C PRO A 194 14.40 -8.81 -0.22
N THR A 195 14.78 -9.61 0.79
CA THR A 195 14.30 -10.99 0.98
C THR A 195 13.95 -11.25 2.44
N LYS A 196 12.87 -11.99 2.67
CA LYS A 196 12.41 -12.41 4.01
C LYS A 196 11.86 -13.83 3.95
N ILE A 197 12.09 -14.60 5.00
CA ILE A 197 11.40 -15.88 5.21
C ILE A 197 10.37 -15.67 6.31
N ILE A 198 9.15 -16.15 6.07
CA ILE A 198 8.08 -16.23 7.07
C ILE A 198 7.59 -17.68 7.18
N ALA A 199 7.02 -18.05 8.31
CA ALA A 199 6.44 -19.37 8.52
C ALA A 199 5.07 -19.25 9.18
N SER A 200 4.13 -20.11 8.78
CA SER A 200 2.88 -20.30 9.51
C SER A 200 3.11 -21.12 10.78
N GLU A 201 2.14 -21.10 11.70
CA GLU A 201 2.22 -21.93 12.91
C GLU A 201 2.18 -23.44 12.63
N ASN A 202 1.57 -23.86 11.52
CA ASN A 202 1.59 -25.26 11.08
C ASN A 202 2.85 -25.64 10.29
N GLY A 203 3.88 -24.79 10.27
CA GLY A 203 5.22 -25.11 9.76
C GLY A 203 5.45 -24.86 8.27
N ARG A 204 4.48 -24.30 7.53
CA ARG A 204 4.67 -23.95 6.12
C ARG A 204 5.55 -22.71 6.02
N VAL A 205 6.67 -22.84 5.30
CA VAL A 205 7.64 -21.76 5.08
C VAL A 205 7.39 -21.07 3.73
N LEU A 206 7.43 -19.74 3.73
CA LEU A 206 7.33 -18.91 2.52
C LEU A 206 8.57 -18.02 2.38
N VAL A 207 9.15 -18.00 1.19
CA VAL A 207 10.24 -17.09 0.83
C VAL A 207 9.67 -15.89 0.08
N LEU A 208 9.89 -14.70 0.62
CA LEU A 208 9.40 -13.44 0.10
C LEU A 208 10.56 -12.68 -0.54
N LYS A 209 10.51 -12.49 -1.86
CA LYS A 209 11.35 -11.53 -2.57
C LYS A 209 10.55 -10.25 -2.85
N ASN A 210 11.09 -9.11 -2.44
CA ASN A 210 10.44 -7.81 -2.61
C ASN A 210 10.18 -7.53 -4.10
N THR A 211 9.01 -6.96 -4.40
CA THR A 211 8.61 -6.62 -5.77
C THR A 211 9.25 -5.34 -6.30
N ASN A 212 9.86 -4.54 -5.43
CA ASN A 212 10.60 -3.35 -5.80
C ASN A 212 12.03 -3.70 -6.25
N ASN A 213 12.24 -3.75 -7.56
CA ASN A 213 13.54 -4.08 -8.15
C ASN A 213 14.60 -2.99 -7.90
N LEU A 214 14.21 -1.76 -7.54
CA LEU A 214 15.16 -0.66 -7.30
C LEU A 214 16.05 -0.91 -6.07
N LEU A 215 15.66 -1.81 -5.16
CA LEU A 215 16.49 -2.23 -4.02
C LEU A 215 17.77 -2.96 -4.46
N GLU A 216 17.76 -3.59 -5.63
CA GLU A 216 18.89 -4.36 -6.16
C GLU A 216 19.48 -3.72 -7.43
N ASP A 217 18.93 -2.59 -7.89
CA ASP A 217 19.36 -1.93 -9.13
C ASP A 217 20.73 -1.25 -8.94
N PRO A 218 21.74 -1.55 -9.78
CA PRO A 218 23.11 -1.10 -9.57
C PRO A 218 23.29 0.42 -9.64
N GLU A 219 22.38 1.14 -10.31
CA GLU A 219 22.50 2.58 -10.52
C GLU A 219 21.93 3.38 -9.35
N VAL A 220 20.91 2.83 -8.67
CA VAL A 220 20.16 3.58 -7.64
C VAL A 220 20.07 2.91 -6.28
N LYS A 221 20.45 1.63 -6.12
CA LYS A 221 20.29 0.88 -4.85
C LYS A 221 20.85 1.59 -3.62
N ASN A 222 21.95 2.34 -3.79
CA ASN A 222 22.61 3.06 -2.69
C ASN A 222 21.79 4.26 -2.18
N TYR A 223 20.81 4.73 -2.95
CA TYR A 223 19.89 5.79 -2.54
C TYR A 223 18.57 5.22 -2.02
N VAL A 224 18.13 4.06 -2.50
CA VAL A 224 16.75 3.57 -2.31
C VAL A 224 16.54 3.07 -0.87
N LEU A 225 15.60 3.71 -0.17
CA LEU A 225 15.14 3.32 1.16
C LEU A 225 13.99 2.31 1.11
N GLY A 226 13.36 2.14 -0.06
CA GLY A 226 12.28 1.18 -0.28
C GLY A 226 11.06 1.81 -0.92
N GLY A 227 10.03 1.01 -1.17
CA GLY A 227 8.84 1.49 -1.87
C GLY A 227 7.76 0.43 -2.02
N LYS A 228 6.67 0.79 -2.72
CA LYS A 228 5.56 -0.12 -3.01
C LYS A 228 5.15 -0.04 -4.47
N THR A 229 5.15 -1.20 -5.12
CA THR A 229 4.65 -1.41 -6.48
C THR A 229 3.13 -1.58 -6.52
N GLY A 230 2.53 -1.36 -7.69
CA GLY A 230 1.15 -1.71 -7.98
C GLY A 230 0.92 -1.98 -9.45
N PHE A 231 0.01 -2.90 -9.77
CA PHE A 231 -0.46 -3.11 -11.13
C PHE A 231 -1.93 -3.51 -11.15
N THR A 232 -2.70 -2.88 -12.02
CA THR A 232 -3.98 -3.39 -12.51
C THR A 232 -4.10 -3.02 -13.98
N ARG A 233 -5.06 -3.61 -14.71
CA ARG A 233 -5.30 -3.21 -16.11
C ARG A 233 -5.66 -1.72 -16.24
N ALA A 234 -6.39 -1.18 -15.26
CA ALA A 234 -6.84 0.22 -15.24
C ALA A 234 -5.74 1.19 -14.78
N SER A 235 -4.97 0.81 -13.74
CA SER A 235 -3.87 1.62 -13.20
C SER A 235 -2.60 1.56 -14.02
N LYS A 236 -2.46 0.56 -14.90
CA LYS A 236 -1.18 0.13 -15.48
C LYS A 236 -0.14 -0.09 -14.37
N HIS A 237 1.14 0.17 -14.64
CA HIS A 237 2.23 -0.01 -13.68
C HIS A 237 2.40 1.23 -12.80
N CYS A 238 2.48 1.01 -11.49
CA CYS A 238 2.63 2.06 -10.47
C CYS A 238 3.76 1.71 -9.49
N LEU A 239 4.44 2.74 -8.99
CA LEU A 239 5.47 2.66 -7.95
C LEU A 239 5.47 3.96 -7.15
N VAL A 240 5.64 3.83 -5.84
CA VAL A 240 6.11 4.94 -4.99
C VAL A 240 7.34 4.49 -4.23
N THR A 241 8.40 5.28 -4.29
CA THR A 241 9.73 4.95 -3.75
C THR A 241 10.25 6.11 -2.93
N ALA A 242 10.86 5.79 -1.79
CA ALA A 242 11.64 6.70 -0.98
C ALA A 242 13.13 6.45 -1.22
N SER A 243 13.89 7.53 -1.33
CA SER A 243 15.33 7.52 -1.55
C SER A 243 16.01 8.61 -0.72
N GLN A 244 17.26 8.37 -0.32
CA GLN A 244 18.13 9.36 0.31
C GLN A 244 19.06 9.93 -0.76
N VAL A 245 18.92 11.22 -1.10
CA VAL A 245 19.75 11.89 -2.12
C VAL A 245 20.33 13.16 -1.51
N ASN A 246 21.65 13.28 -1.45
CA ASN A 246 22.36 14.42 -0.87
C ASN A 246 21.88 14.82 0.55
N ASN A 247 21.55 13.84 1.40
CA ASN A 247 20.95 14.04 2.73
C ASN A 247 19.49 14.54 2.75
N HIS A 248 18.82 14.62 1.59
CA HIS A 248 17.39 14.88 1.49
C HIS A 248 16.60 13.56 1.35
N LEU A 249 15.42 13.52 1.97
CA LEU A 249 14.46 12.44 1.75
C LEU A 249 13.66 12.74 0.48
N ILE A 250 13.96 12.01 -0.58
CA ILE A 250 13.26 12.13 -1.86
C ILE A 250 12.18 11.07 -1.96
N ILE A 251 10.97 11.47 -2.33
CA ILE A 251 9.87 10.55 -2.64
C ILE A 251 9.45 10.73 -4.08
N THR A 252 9.52 9.64 -4.84
CA THR A 252 9.15 9.57 -6.26
C THR A 252 7.93 8.68 -6.41
N SER A 253 6.82 9.23 -6.91
CA SER A 253 5.63 8.47 -7.30
C SER A 253 5.52 8.46 -8.82
N VAL A 254 5.44 7.27 -9.42
CA VAL A 254 5.23 7.04 -10.85
C VAL A 254 4.00 6.17 -11.02
N LEU A 255 2.94 6.67 -11.66
CA LEU A 255 1.70 5.92 -11.83
C LEU A 255 1.25 5.94 -13.30
N GLY A 256 0.75 4.80 -13.77
CA GLY A 256 0.27 4.68 -15.14
C GLY A 256 1.37 4.40 -16.16
N ALA A 257 2.54 3.89 -15.75
CA ALA A 257 3.57 3.50 -16.71
C ALA A 257 3.05 2.36 -17.63
N PRO A 258 3.29 2.43 -18.96
CA PRO A 258 2.70 1.50 -19.91
C PRO A 258 3.26 0.07 -19.78
N SER A 259 4.49 -0.07 -19.27
CA SER A 259 5.14 -1.36 -19.05
C SER A 259 5.92 -1.39 -17.72
N ARG A 260 6.38 -2.57 -17.32
CA ARG A 260 7.20 -2.73 -16.11
C ARG A 260 8.61 -2.13 -16.33
N GLU A 261 9.13 -2.22 -17.54
CA GLU A 261 10.44 -1.71 -17.93
C GLU A 261 10.45 -0.17 -17.86
N SER A 262 9.42 0.46 -18.44
CA SER A 262 9.25 1.90 -18.41
C SER A 262 9.00 2.43 -16.99
N LEU A 263 8.27 1.70 -16.14
CA LEU A 263 8.14 2.04 -14.71
C LEU A 263 9.51 2.20 -14.03
N TRP A 264 10.41 1.23 -14.25
CA TRP A 264 11.75 1.27 -13.64
C TRP A 264 12.61 2.36 -14.22
N ARG A 265 12.60 2.53 -15.54
CA ARG A 265 13.32 3.61 -16.23
C ARG A 265 12.88 4.97 -15.70
N ASP A 266 11.59 5.29 -15.77
CA ASP A 266 11.02 6.57 -15.31
C ASP A 266 11.39 6.83 -13.84
N SER A 267 11.28 5.81 -12.98
CA SER A 267 11.61 5.96 -11.56
C SER A 267 13.10 6.26 -11.33
N LYS A 268 14.01 5.64 -12.08
CA LYS A 268 15.45 5.89 -11.99
C LYS A 268 15.82 7.27 -12.51
N GLU A 269 15.28 7.65 -13.66
CA GLU A 269 15.48 8.98 -14.25
C GLU A 269 15.04 10.08 -13.28
N LEU A 270 13.87 9.92 -12.65
CA LEU A 270 13.36 10.88 -11.67
C LEU A 270 14.17 10.95 -10.38
N ILE A 271 14.68 9.83 -9.87
CA ILE A 271 15.61 9.82 -8.72
C ILE A 271 16.91 10.53 -9.09
N LYS A 272 17.49 10.24 -10.27
CA LYS A 272 18.71 10.91 -10.75
C LYS A 272 18.50 12.40 -10.98
N PHE A 273 17.36 12.79 -11.54
CA PHE A 273 17.01 14.19 -11.76
C PHE A 273 16.88 14.96 -10.44
N SER A 274 16.32 14.35 -9.39
CA SER A 274 16.26 14.99 -8.06
C SER A 274 17.64 15.44 -7.57
N ARG A 275 18.67 14.63 -7.84
CA ARG A 275 20.07 14.97 -7.51
C ARG A 275 20.56 16.18 -8.28
N LEU A 276 20.26 16.26 -9.59
CA LEU A 276 20.65 17.41 -10.42
C LEU A 276 20.00 18.70 -9.91
N VAL A 277 18.72 18.65 -9.53
CA VAL A 277 18.02 19.82 -8.97
C VAL A 277 18.61 20.23 -7.62
N LEU A 278 18.89 19.27 -6.73
CA LEU A 278 19.52 19.54 -5.43
C LEU A 278 20.95 20.07 -5.54
N GLU A 279 21.68 19.70 -6.59
CA GLU A 279 23.03 20.20 -6.89
C GLU A 279 23.01 21.56 -7.64
N ASN A 280 21.83 22.17 -7.83
CA ASN A 280 21.62 23.39 -8.63
C ASN A 280 22.14 23.27 -10.08
N LYS A 281 22.11 22.05 -10.64
CA LYS A 281 22.48 21.75 -12.03
C LYS A 281 21.28 21.72 -12.97
N ALA A 282 20.07 21.70 -12.41
CA ALA A 282 18.81 21.77 -13.14
C ALA A 282 17.76 22.51 -12.31
N GLU A 283 16.80 23.14 -12.98
CA GLU A 283 15.63 23.72 -12.32
C GLU A 283 14.51 22.68 -12.15
N PRO A 284 13.64 22.81 -11.14
CA PRO A 284 12.46 21.98 -11.03
C PRO A 284 11.59 22.02 -12.29
N LEU A 285 11.03 20.86 -12.69
CA LEU A 285 10.27 20.72 -13.94
C LEU A 285 8.80 20.36 -13.69
N TYR A 286 7.88 21.11 -14.33
CA TYR A 286 6.44 20.91 -14.22
C TYR A 286 5.81 20.72 -15.60
N LEU A 287 5.31 19.52 -15.86
CA LEU A 287 4.67 19.12 -17.11
C LEU A 287 3.17 18.96 -16.90
N THR A 288 2.40 19.62 -17.76
CA THR A 288 0.95 19.40 -17.89
C THR A 288 0.69 18.82 -19.26
N THR A 289 0.12 17.62 -19.32
CA THR A 289 -0.19 16.96 -20.59
C THR A 289 -1.68 16.66 -20.67
N VAL A 290 -2.24 16.70 -21.88
CA VAL A 290 -3.61 16.22 -22.10
C VAL A 290 -3.63 14.72 -21.91
N VAL A 291 -4.36 14.24 -20.91
CA VAL A 291 -4.61 12.81 -20.71
C VAL A 291 -5.98 12.51 -21.32
N THR A 292 -6.00 11.98 -22.54
CA THR A 292 -7.23 11.43 -23.11
C THR A 292 -7.56 10.15 -22.36
N SER A 293 -8.52 10.24 -21.45
CA SER A 293 -9.00 9.12 -20.64
C SER A 293 -9.72 8.09 -21.52
N GLN A 294 -8.97 7.26 -22.24
CA GLN A 294 -9.44 5.97 -22.74
C GLN A 294 -9.24 4.88 -21.69
N ILE A 295 -9.54 5.17 -20.42
CA ILE A 295 -9.63 4.11 -19.40
C ILE A 295 -11.01 3.49 -19.60
N PRO A 296 -11.14 2.23 -20.06
CA PRO A 296 -12.44 1.60 -20.15
C PRO A 296 -12.92 1.34 -18.71
N MET A 297 -13.75 2.24 -18.20
CA MET A 297 -14.74 1.86 -17.21
C MET A 297 -15.67 0.87 -17.90
N HIS A 298 -15.83 -0.32 -17.31
CA HIS A 298 -16.58 -1.49 -17.80
C HIS A 298 -15.76 -2.56 -18.56
N HIS A 299 -15.23 -3.50 -17.77
CA HIS A 299 -15.46 -4.91 -18.07
C HIS A 299 -15.91 -5.61 -16.78
N VAL A 300 -17.21 -5.51 -16.49
CA VAL A 300 -17.85 -6.48 -15.60
C VAL A 300 -17.83 -7.79 -16.38
N SER A 301 -17.01 -8.74 -15.94
CA SER A 301 -17.23 -10.14 -16.32
C SER A 301 -18.65 -10.48 -15.86
N LYS A 302 -19.59 -10.61 -16.80
CA LYS A 302 -20.86 -11.28 -16.53
C LYS A 302 -20.52 -12.75 -16.26
N GLY A 303 -20.12 -13.05 -15.03
CA GLY A 303 -20.03 -14.42 -14.55
C GLY A 303 -21.39 -15.07 -14.77
N LYS A 304 -21.39 -16.20 -15.46
CA LYS A 304 -22.57 -17.05 -15.64
C LYS A 304 -23.21 -17.28 -14.27
N ILE A 305 -24.42 -16.77 -14.10
CA ILE A 305 -25.30 -17.12 -12.99
C ILE A 305 -25.55 -18.63 -13.14
N PHE A 306 -24.86 -19.45 -12.34
CA PHE A 306 -25.24 -20.83 -12.15
C PHE A 306 -26.60 -20.83 -11.46
N LYS A 307 -27.65 -21.10 -12.24
CA LYS A 307 -29.00 -21.36 -11.71
C LYS A 307 -28.92 -22.57 -10.78
N ALA A 308 -29.08 -22.33 -9.49
CA ALA A 308 -29.40 -23.38 -8.54
C ALA A 308 -30.72 -24.04 -8.97
N LYS A 309 -30.70 -25.36 -9.20
CA LYS A 309 -31.91 -26.17 -9.42
C LYS A 309 -32.75 -26.14 -8.15
N SER A 310 -33.84 -25.37 -8.17
CA SER A 310 -34.90 -25.52 -7.16
C SER A 310 -35.76 -26.73 -7.53
N VAL A 311 -35.57 -27.81 -6.79
CA VAL A 311 -36.57 -28.87 -6.65
C VAL A 311 -37.61 -28.38 -5.65
N ALA A 312 -38.80 -28.04 -6.11
CA ALA A 312 -39.98 -28.01 -5.26
C ALA A 312 -41.26 -28.16 -6.11
N LYS A 313 -42.11 -29.06 -5.61
CA LYS A 313 -43.25 -29.70 -6.26
C LYS A 313 -44.33 -28.73 -6.73
N SER A 314 -44.96 -29.10 -7.83
CA SER A 314 -46.23 -28.55 -8.27
C SER A 314 -47.32 -28.81 -7.22
N SER A 315 -48.06 -27.77 -6.84
CA SER A 315 -49.45 -27.95 -6.42
C SER A 315 -50.29 -26.80 -6.96
N LYS A 316 -51.34 -27.20 -7.68
CA LYS A 316 -52.39 -26.35 -8.26
C LYS A 316 -53.21 -25.72 -7.13
N LYS A 317 -53.55 -24.42 -7.24
CA LYS A 317 -54.94 -23.94 -7.36
C LYS A 317 -55.04 -22.41 -7.31
N SER A 318 -55.80 -21.91 -8.28
CA SER A 318 -56.59 -20.68 -8.39
C SER A 318 -56.98 -19.94 -7.09
N ASN A 319 -56.90 -18.60 -7.05
CA ASN A 319 -58.07 -17.72 -7.25
C ASN A 319 -57.74 -16.22 -7.24
N LYS A 320 -58.55 -15.47 -8.00
CA LYS A 320 -58.68 -14.00 -8.11
C LYS A 320 -58.90 -13.34 -6.74
N PHE A 321 -58.42 -12.10 -6.52
CA PHE A 321 -59.25 -10.87 -6.44
C PHE A 321 -58.47 -9.59 -6.07
N ALA A 322 -58.75 -8.55 -6.86
CA ALA A 322 -58.91 -7.10 -6.62
C ALA A 322 -57.95 -6.22 -5.77
N LYS A 323 -57.64 -5.10 -6.42
CA LYS A 323 -57.25 -3.75 -5.95
C LYS A 323 -58.11 -3.19 -4.80
N LYS A 324 -57.48 -2.42 -3.90
CA LYS A 324 -57.79 -1.01 -3.51
C LYS A 324 -56.92 -0.59 -2.31
N THR A 325 -55.96 0.32 -2.51
CA THR A 325 -55.99 1.77 -2.20
C THR A 325 -56.04 2.18 -0.72
N THR A 326 -54.96 2.91 -0.35
CA THR A 326 -54.90 4.19 0.40
C THR A 326 -55.15 4.30 1.92
N LYS A 327 -54.09 4.86 2.54
CA LYS A 327 -54.02 6.02 3.46
C LYS A 327 -54.49 5.91 4.93
N ASN A 328 -53.51 6.25 5.78
CA ASN A 328 -53.54 7.15 6.95
C ASN A 328 -54.40 6.83 8.17
N ARG A 329 -53.72 6.66 9.33
CA ARG A 329 -53.85 7.49 10.55
C ARG A 329 -52.79 7.04 11.57
N LYS A 330 -51.82 7.88 11.92
CA LYS A 330 -51.77 8.77 13.12
C LYS A 330 -51.91 8.06 14.48
N ASN A 331 -50.81 8.17 15.23
CA ASN A 331 -50.67 8.40 16.68
C ASN A 331 -51.41 7.52 17.69
N LYS A 332 -50.64 6.88 18.58
CA LYS A 332 -50.83 7.02 20.03
C LYS A 332 -49.54 6.75 20.83
N LYS A 333 -49.06 7.79 21.51
CA LYS A 333 -48.20 7.74 22.71
C LYS A 333 -49.07 7.36 23.91
N LEU A 334 -48.57 6.49 24.79
CA LEU A 334 -48.83 6.42 26.25
C LEU A 334 -47.77 5.45 26.82
N ALA A 335 -46.69 5.94 27.44
CA ALA A 335 -46.56 6.37 28.84
C ALA A 335 -46.44 5.20 29.86
N LEU A 336 -45.19 5.00 30.30
CA LEU A 336 -44.65 4.53 31.58
C LEU A 336 -45.52 3.73 32.58
N LYS A 337 -44.92 2.63 33.08
CA LYS A 337 -44.85 2.38 34.52
C LYS A 337 -43.54 1.68 34.92
N LYS A 338 -42.81 2.31 35.85
CA LYS A 338 -41.66 1.79 36.59
C LYS A 338 -42.11 0.72 37.59
N GLN A 339 -41.28 -0.31 37.82
CA GLN A 339 -41.16 -0.97 39.12
C GLN A 339 -39.82 -1.74 39.24
N LYS A 340 -39.10 -1.47 40.33
CA LYS A 340 -38.01 -2.22 40.98
C LYS A 340 -38.14 -1.86 42.48
N PRO A 341 -37.50 -2.57 43.43
CA PRO A 341 -37.03 -3.96 43.46
C PRO A 341 -37.43 -4.69 44.78
N SER A 342 -37.20 -6.00 44.91
CA SER A 342 -37.20 -6.67 46.22
C SER A 342 -36.10 -7.73 46.35
N LYS A 343 -35.51 -7.75 47.56
CA LYS A 343 -34.39 -8.54 48.06
C LYS A 343 -34.81 -9.96 48.48
N LEU A 344 -33.86 -10.92 48.52
CA LEU A 344 -33.50 -11.82 49.66
C LEU A 344 -32.38 -12.80 49.18
N LYS A 345 -31.14 -12.74 49.69
CA LYS A 345 -30.53 -13.45 50.86
C LYS A 345 -30.53 -15.00 50.74
N THR A 346 -29.40 -15.62 50.35
CA THR A 346 -28.28 -16.25 51.14
C THR A 346 -28.43 -17.74 51.51
N LYS A 347 -27.41 -18.56 51.15
CA LYS A 347 -26.67 -19.59 51.95
C LYS A 347 -25.63 -20.24 50.99
N MET A 348 -24.32 -20.03 51.10
CA MET A 348 -23.30 -20.59 52.01
C MET A 348 -23.19 -22.13 52.02
N ALA A 349 -22.07 -22.67 51.51
CA ALA A 349 -21.40 -23.86 52.04
C ALA A 349 -19.91 -23.89 51.61
N LYS A 350 -19.04 -24.11 52.59
CA LYS A 350 -17.57 -24.21 52.56
C LYS A 350 -17.14 -25.66 52.31
N THR A 351 -15.96 -25.85 51.69
CA THR A 351 -14.83 -26.76 52.09
C THR A 351 -13.83 -26.85 50.92
N LYS A 352 -12.51 -27.06 51.00
CA LYS A 352 -11.42 -27.01 52.00
C LYS A 352 -10.16 -27.44 51.19
N LYS A 353 -9.05 -26.71 51.36
CA LYS A 353 -7.62 -27.12 51.34
C LYS A 353 -7.16 -28.35 50.52
N LYS A 354 -6.07 -28.15 49.74
CA LYS A 354 -4.78 -28.82 50.00
C LYS A 354 -3.58 -28.06 49.40
N ASN A 355 -2.62 -27.76 50.27
CA ASN A 355 -1.25 -27.37 49.97
C ASN A 355 -0.46 -28.60 49.51
N THR A 356 0.48 -28.42 48.59
CA THR A 356 1.77 -29.12 48.65
C THR A 356 2.88 -28.23 48.08
N LYS A 357 3.79 -27.81 48.97
CA LYS A 357 5.14 -27.34 48.64
C LYS A 357 5.97 -28.54 48.18
N ILE A 358 6.81 -28.37 47.17
CA ILE A 358 8.02 -29.20 46.98
C ILE A 358 9.21 -28.25 46.81
N THR A 359 10.16 -28.45 47.72
CA THR A 359 11.53 -27.91 47.82
C THR A 359 12.50 -28.60 46.87
N VAL A 360 13.43 -27.86 46.26
CA VAL A 360 14.80 -28.28 45.90
C VAL A 360 15.68 -27.01 45.99
N LYS A 361 16.43 -26.77 47.09
CA LYS A 361 17.81 -27.16 47.41
C LYS A 361 18.87 -26.78 46.35
N ASP A 362 19.73 -25.86 46.77
CA ASP A 362 21.01 -25.48 46.16
C ASP A 362 21.98 -26.64 46.02
N SER A 363 22.81 -26.57 44.97
CA SER A 363 24.19 -27.06 45.01
C SER A 363 25.08 -26.27 44.05
N ASN A 364 26.00 -25.49 44.62
CA ASN A 364 27.23 -25.03 44.00
C ASN A 364 28.04 -26.20 43.42
N THR A 365 28.64 -26.04 42.23
CA THR A 365 30.06 -26.41 42.03
C THR A 365 30.66 -25.77 40.77
N GLN A 366 31.81 -25.14 40.97
CA GLN A 366 32.76 -24.70 39.96
C GLN A 366 33.26 -25.86 39.08
N LYS A 367 33.58 -25.59 37.81
CA LYS A 367 34.92 -25.90 37.26
C LYS A 367 35.20 -25.23 35.91
N LYS A 368 36.39 -24.64 35.87
CA LYS A 368 37.17 -24.15 34.72
C LYS A 368 37.55 -25.27 33.73
N ARG A 369 38.05 -24.81 32.57
CA ARG A 369 38.74 -25.47 31.44
C ARG A 369 37.75 -25.77 30.31
N SER A 370 37.94 -25.29 29.09
CA SER A 370 39.14 -24.87 28.34
C SER A 370 38.75 -23.89 27.24
#